data_AF-A0A5K1IZY2-F1
#
_entry.id   AF-A0A5K1IZY2-F1
#
_cell.length_a   1.000
_cell.length_b   1.000
_cell.length_c   1.000
_cell.angle_alpha   90.00
_cell.angle_beta   90.00
_cell.angle_gamma   90.00
#
_symmetry.space_group_name_H-M   'P 1'
#
loop_
_entity.id
_entity.type
_entity.pdbx_description
1 polymer ?
#
loop_
_entity_poly.entity_id
_entity_poly.type
_entity_poly.pdbx_seq_one_letter_code
_entity_poly.pdbx_strand_id
1 'polypeptide(L)'
;MSFARKTLKILALIYLIRGISDLVIAGVGIATNNLDYSTFGPNAMLAAVVIIAKGLVDLAAGVAGIKGANKPSQVDGAFKLGIAAAAATLAQAVLTLPALGGSALNIGAFVIVVYDLFFVQQAHAVKVENKDRL
;
A
#
# COMPACT_ATOMS: atom_id res chain seq x y z
N MET A 1 -11.82 19.27 13.36
CA MET A 1 -11.39 18.00 12.73
C MET A 1 -10.28 17.41 13.60
N SER A 2 -10.45 16.19 14.11
CA SER A 2 -9.50 15.52 15.02
C SER A 2 -8.12 15.30 14.38
N PHE A 3 -7.08 15.19 15.20
CA PHE A 3 -5.72 14.91 14.75
C PHE A 3 -5.65 13.61 13.94
N ALA A 4 -6.27 12.52 14.42
CA ALA A 4 -6.29 11.24 13.71
C ALA A 4 -6.90 11.36 12.30
N ARG A 5 -7.95 12.16 12.16
CA ARG A 5 -8.59 12.42 10.85
C ARG A 5 -7.70 13.25 9.91
N LYS A 6 -6.98 14.25 10.44
CA LYS A 6 -6.02 15.03 9.63
C LYS A 6 -4.86 14.13 9.17
N THR A 7 -4.29 13.36 10.09
CA THR A 7 -3.18 12.44 9.81
C THR A 7 -3.59 11.38 8.80
N LEU A 8 -4.75 10.73 8.99
CA LEU A 8 -5.28 9.75 8.05
C LEU A 8 -5.41 10.32 6.62
N LYS A 9 -5.84 11.58 6.48
CA LYS A 9 -5.96 12.24 5.19
C LYS A 9 -4.61 12.47 4.50
N ILE A 10 -3.58 12.85 5.27
CA ILE A 10 -2.21 13.02 4.75
C ILE A 10 -1.64 11.67 4.31
N LEU A 11 -1.80 10.64 5.14
CA LEU A 11 -1.35 9.30 4.79
C LEU A 11 -2.08 8.79 3.54
N ALA A 12 -3.39 8.99 3.45
CA ALA A 12 -4.16 8.61 2.28
C ALA A 12 -3.67 9.28 0.96
N LEU A 13 -3.16 10.51 1.02
CA LEU A 13 -2.56 11.17 -0.14
C LEU A 13 -1.23 10.51 -0.56
N ILE A 14 -0.41 10.10 0.40
CA ILE A 14 0.84 9.37 0.12
C ILE A 14 0.52 8.01 -0.53
N TYR A 15 -0.52 7.31 -0.07
CA TYR A 15 -1.03 6.10 -0.72
C TYR A 15 -1.40 6.31 -2.18
N LEU A 16 -2.08 7.42 -2.49
CA LEU A 16 -2.43 7.75 -3.88
C LEU A 16 -1.18 7.93 -4.74
N ILE A 17 -0.19 8.70 -4.24
CA ILE A 17 1.06 8.94 -4.97
C ILE A 17 1.82 7.63 -5.16
N ARG A 18 1.95 6.82 -4.12
CA ARG A 18 2.61 5.51 -4.17
C ARG A 18 1.95 4.57 -5.18
N GLY A 19 0.62 4.47 -5.14
CA GLY A 19 -0.12 3.61 -6.05
C GLY A 19 0.07 3.98 -7.53
N ILE A 20 0.10 5.29 -7.84
CA ILE A 20 0.41 5.77 -9.19
C ILE A 20 1.86 5.41 -9.57
N SER A 21 2.83 5.65 -8.68
CA SER A 21 4.23 5.32 -8.93
C SER A 21 4.43 3.84 -9.24
N ASP A 22 3.80 2.95 -8.48
CA ASP A 22 3.88 1.50 -8.71
C ASP A 22 3.31 1.09 -10.07
N LEU A 23 2.16 1.64 -10.45
CA LEU A 23 1.55 1.38 -11.76
C LEU A 23 2.42 1.88 -12.90
N VAL A 24 3.06 3.05 -12.75
CA VAL A 24 3.97 3.59 -13.76
C VAL A 24 5.22 2.71 -13.88
N ILE A 25 5.84 2.33 -12.77
CA ILE A 25 7.05 1.49 -12.77
C ILE A 25 6.77 0.15 -13.45
N ALA A 26 5.69 -0.54 -13.04
CA ALA A 26 5.34 -1.83 -13.62
C ALA A 26 4.89 -1.70 -15.08
N GLY A 27 4.08 -0.70 -15.41
CA GLY A 27 3.59 -0.47 -16.77
C GLY A 27 4.72 -0.18 -17.75
N VAL A 28 5.67 0.70 -17.37
CA VAL A 28 6.86 0.98 -18.18
C VAL A 28 7.74 -0.26 -18.30
N GLY A 29 7.99 -0.99 -17.21
CA GLY A 29 8.78 -2.22 -17.24
C GLY A 29 8.21 -3.28 -18.20
N ILE A 30 6.88 -3.47 -18.20
CA ILE A 30 6.20 -4.37 -19.13
C ILE A 30 6.29 -3.85 -20.57
N ALA A 31 5.92 -2.59 -20.80
CA ALA A 31 5.87 -2.02 -22.16
C ALA A 31 7.24 -2.01 -22.85
N THR A 32 8.31 -1.85 -22.08
CA THR A 32 9.70 -1.84 -22.58
C THR A 32 10.36 -3.22 -22.59
N ASN A 33 9.68 -4.27 -22.12
CA ASN A 33 10.27 -5.58 -21.81
C ASN A 33 11.52 -5.50 -20.91
N ASN A 34 11.64 -4.43 -20.12
CA ASN A 34 12.76 -4.21 -19.20
C ASN A 34 12.31 -4.46 -17.76
N LEU A 35 11.81 -5.67 -17.53
CA LEU A 35 11.49 -6.13 -16.18
C LEU A 35 12.79 -6.34 -15.42
N ASP A 36 12.87 -5.87 -14.18
CA ASP A 36 14.11 -5.94 -13.40
C ASP A 36 14.42 -7.38 -12.95
N TYR A 37 14.98 -8.16 -13.86
CA TYR A 37 15.45 -9.53 -13.63
C TYR A 37 16.61 -9.58 -12.62
N SER A 38 17.31 -8.47 -12.39
CA SER A 38 18.39 -8.41 -11.40
C SER A 38 17.86 -8.39 -9.97
N THR A 39 16.67 -7.81 -9.75
CA THR A 39 16.00 -7.77 -8.45
C THR A 39 15.08 -8.96 -8.23
N PHE A 40 14.29 -9.34 -9.25
CA PHE A 40 13.21 -10.32 -9.12
C PHE A 40 13.51 -11.69 -9.77
N GLY A 41 14.66 -11.83 -10.45
CA GLY A 41 15.06 -13.07 -11.09
C GLY A 41 13.99 -13.61 -12.07
N PRO A 42 13.78 -14.93 -12.13
CA PRO A 42 12.75 -15.54 -12.97
C PRO A 42 11.31 -15.05 -12.70
N ASN A 43 11.08 -14.42 -11.54
CA ASN A 43 9.76 -13.95 -11.13
C ASN A 43 9.45 -12.53 -11.63
N ALA A 44 10.27 -11.90 -12.48
CA ALA A 44 10.12 -10.50 -12.85
C ALA A 44 8.72 -10.15 -13.42
N MET A 45 8.12 -11.04 -14.21
CA MET A 45 6.74 -10.84 -14.72
C MET A 45 5.68 -10.96 -13.62
N LEU A 46 5.83 -11.95 -12.72
CA LEU A 46 4.95 -12.10 -11.57
C LEU A 46 5.07 -10.89 -10.64
N ALA A 47 6.28 -10.39 -10.42
CA ALA A 47 6.53 -9.20 -9.62
C ALA A 47 5.86 -7.97 -10.23
N ALA A 48 5.91 -7.80 -11.56
CA ALA A 48 5.20 -6.70 -12.23
C ALA A 48 3.68 -6.78 -12.01
N VAL A 49 3.09 -7.98 -12.10
CA VAL A 49 1.66 -8.18 -11.79
C VAL A 49 1.34 -7.85 -10.33
N VAL A 50 2.18 -8.29 -9.40
CA VAL A 50 2.02 -8.00 -7.96
C VAL A 50 2.14 -6.50 -7.69
N ILE A 51 3.07 -5.80 -8.34
CA ILE A 51 3.24 -4.35 -8.23
C ILE A 51 2.00 -3.62 -8.77
N ILE A 52 1.43 -4.07 -9.90
CA ILE A 52 0.18 -3.50 -10.43
C ILE A 52 -0.97 -3.70 -9.44
N ALA A 53 -1.17 -4.93 -8.97
CA ALA A 53 -2.23 -5.25 -8.02
C ALA A 53 -2.08 -4.42 -6.75
N LYS A 54 -0.86 -4.31 -6.22
CA LYS A 54 -0.52 -3.47 -5.08
C LYS A 54 -0.82 -2.00 -5.36
N GLY A 55 -0.43 -1.47 -6.52
CA GLY A 55 -0.69 -0.08 -6.90
C GLY A 55 -2.19 0.24 -6.91
N LEU A 56 -3.01 -0.69 -7.40
CA LEU A 56 -4.48 -0.58 -7.36
C LEU A 56 -5.02 -0.61 -5.92
N VAL A 57 -4.49 -1.48 -5.07
CA VAL A 57 -4.86 -1.56 -3.64
C VAL A 57 -4.49 -0.27 -2.92
N ASP A 58 -3.31 0.29 -3.18
CA ASP A 58 -2.85 1.54 -2.58
C ASP A 58 -3.73 2.71 -3.01
N LEU A 59 -4.14 2.76 -4.28
CA LEU A 59 -5.11 3.75 -4.76
C LEU A 59 -6.46 3.62 -4.04
N ALA A 60 -6.97 2.40 -3.92
CA ALA A 60 -8.23 2.14 -3.23
C ALA A 60 -8.14 2.53 -1.74
N ALA A 61 -7.04 2.19 -1.07
CA ALA A 61 -6.76 2.57 0.32
C ALA A 61 -6.69 4.09 0.48
N GLY A 62 -6.03 4.79 -0.44
CA GLY A 62 -5.97 6.25 -0.47
C GLY A 62 -7.35 6.91 -0.62
N VAL A 63 -8.15 6.46 -1.59
CA VAL A 63 -9.52 6.97 -1.76
C VAL A 63 -10.39 6.69 -0.53
N ALA A 64 -10.30 5.48 0.03
CA ALA A 64 -11.04 5.10 1.23
C ALA A 64 -10.57 5.88 2.46
N GLY A 65 -9.27 6.15 2.60
CA GLY A 65 -8.68 6.93 3.68
C GLY A 65 -9.16 8.38 3.66
N ILE A 66 -9.21 9.02 2.49
CA ILE A 66 -9.77 10.38 2.36
C ILE A 66 -11.27 10.38 2.72
N LYS A 67 -12.03 9.40 2.22
CA LYS A 67 -13.46 9.25 2.54
C LYS A 67 -13.66 9.05 4.05
N GLY A 68 -12.92 8.14 4.68
CA GLY A 68 -12.99 7.85 6.11
C GLY A 68 -12.57 9.04 6.99
N ALA A 69 -11.55 9.81 6.58
CA ALA A 69 -11.14 11.02 7.28
C ALA A 69 -12.22 12.12 7.25
N ASN A 70 -12.90 12.28 6.11
CA ASN A 70 -13.95 13.30 5.94
C ASN A 70 -15.30 12.83 6.53
N LYS A 71 -15.63 11.53 6.41
CA LYS A 71 -16.85 10.87 6.88
C LYS A 71 -16.48 9.65 7.74
N PRO A 72 -16.35 9.82 9.07
CA PRO A 72 -15.82 8.77 9.94
C PRO A 72 -16.64 7.47 9.96
N SER A 73 -17.94 7.53 9.65
CA SER A 73 -18.77 6.33 9.47
C SER A 73 -18.32 5.40 8.34
N GLN A 74 -17.51 5.87 7.39
CA GLN A 74 -16.99 5.10 6.26
C GLN A 74 -15.55 4.62 6.45
N VAL A 75 -14.94 4.84 7.62
CA VAL A 75 -13.53 4.54 7.86
C VAL A 75 -13.19 3.04 7.89
N ASP A 76 -14.19 2.17 8.04
CA ASP A 76 -14.00 0.72 8.01
C ASP A 76 -13.38 0.23 6.70
N GLY A 77 -13.72 0.88 5.57
CA GLY A 77 -13.10 0.58 4.29
C GLY A 77 -11.62 0.92 4.26
N ALA A 78 -11.22 2.07 4.83
CA ALA A 78 -9.81 2.46 4.92
C ALA A 78 -9.02 1.48 5.79
N PHE A 79 -9.59 1.03 6.91
CA PHE A 79 -8.95 0.06 7.80
C PHE A 79 -8.65 -1.27 7.08
N LYS A 80 -9.65 -1.84 6.40
CA LYS A 80 -9.50 -3.11 5.67
C LYS A 80 -8.52 -2.99 4.50
N LEU A 81 -8.61 -1.90 3.74
CA LEU A 81 -7.72 -1.66 2.60
C LEU A 81 -6.28 -1.36 3.02
N GLY A 82 -6.07 -0.72 4.17
CA GLY A 82 -4.73 -0.55 4.74
C GLY A 82 -4.07 -1.88 5.11
N ILE A 83 -4.83 -2.84 5.64
CA ILE A 83 -4.34 -4.20 5.89
C ILE A 83 -4.02 -4.91 4.57
N ALA A 84 -4.90 -4.79 3.57
CA ALA A 84 -4.66 -5.38 2.26
C ALA A 84 -3.41 -4.79 1.59
N ALA A 85 -3.17 -3.49 1.73
CA ALA A 85 -1.97 -2.83 1.24
C ALA A 85 -0.70 -3.35 1.93
N ALA A 86 -0.72 -3.48 3.27
CA ALA A 86 0.39 -4.06 4.02
C ALA A 86 0.71 -5.49 3.53
N ALA A 87 -0.33 -6.31 3.33
CA ALA A 87 -0.17 -7.67 2.81
C ALA A 87 0.38 -7.68 1.38
N ALA A 88 -0.07 -6.77 0.51
CA ALA A 88 0.44 -6.64 -0.86
C ALA A 88 1.91 -6.17 -0.88
N THR A 89 2.29 -5.24 -0.01
CA THR A 89 3.70 -4.84 0.19
C THR A 89 4.55 -6.03 0.63
N LEU A 90 4.06 -6.84 1.57
CA LEU A 90 4.76 -8.06 2.01
C LEU A 90 4.89 -9.09 0.90
N ALA A 91 3.81 -9.34 0.14
CA ALA A 91 3.84 -10.26 -0.99
C ALA A 91 4.88 -9.84 -2.04
N GLN A 92 4.96 -8.54 -2.35
CA GLN A 92 6.00 -7.99 -3.21
C GLN A 92 7.40 -8.19 -2.63
N ALA A 93 7.60 -7.90 -1.34
CA ALA A 93 8.89 -8.05 -0.67
C ALA A 93 9.40 -9.50 -0.67
N VAL A 94 8.48 -10.45 -0.50
CA VAL A 94 8.78 -11.88 -0.51
C VAL A 94 9.36 -12.31 -1.86
N LEU A 95 8.90 -11.74 -2.97
CA LEU A 95 9.43 -12.06 -4.31
C LEU A 95 10.87 -11.61 -4.55
N THR A 96 11.43 -10.72 -3.70
CA THR A 96 12.85 -10.34 -3.81
C THR A 96 13.76 -11.29 -3.01
N LEU A 97 13.20 -12.18 -2.18
CA LEU A 97 13.99 -13.06 -1.33
C LEU A 97 14.82 -14.06 -2.16
N PRO A 98 16.10 -14.29 -1.79
CA PRO A 98 16.93 -15.30 -2.45
C PRO A 98 16.32 -16.70 -2.49
N ALA A 99 15.62 -17.10 -1.42
CA ALA A 99 14.95 -18.39 -1.33
C ALA A 99 13.85 -18.60 -2.39
N LEU A 100 13.33 -17.52 -2.97
CA LEU A 100 12.32 -17.55 -4.03
C LEU A 100 12.89 -17.14 -5.40
N GLY A 101 14.21 -16.98 -5.53
CA GLY A 101 14.87 -16.62 -6.78
C GLY A 101 15.05 -15.12 -7.02
N GLY A 102 14.76 -14.26 -6.04
CA GLY A 102 15.16 -12.85 -6.06
C GLY A 102 16.62 -12.65 -5.62
N SER A 103 17.12 -11.41 -5.63
CA SER A 103 18.53 -11.16 -5.33
C SER A 103 18.85 -10.83 -3.88
N ALA A 104 17.91 -10.25 -3.12
CA ALA A 104 18.15 -9.81 -1.74
C ALA A 104 16.88 -9.45 -0.96
N LEU A 105 17.01 -9.34 0.36
CA LEU A 105 15.99 -8.74 1.21
C LEU A 105 15.74 -7.28 0.84
N ASN A 106 14.51 -6.94 0.45
CA ASN A 106 14.09 -5.57 0.19
C ASN A 106 13.72 -4.86 1.51
N ILE A 107 14.72 -4.27 2.16
CA ILE A 107 14.54 -3.49 3.41
C ILE A 107 13.58 -2.32 3.20
N GLY A 108 13.61 -1.69 2.02
CA GLY A 108 12.70 -0.60 1.66
C GLY A 108 11.24 -1.04 1.77
N ALA A 109 10.88 -2.23 1.29
CA ALA A 109 9.52 -2.75 1.42
C ALA A 109 9.09 -2.90 2.89
N PHE A 110 10.00 -3.27 3.78
CA PHE A 110 9.70 -3.39 5.21
C PHE A 110 9.40 -2.03 5.87
N VAL A 111 10.14 -0.99 5.49
CA VAL A 111 9.84 0.39 5.93
C VAL A 111 8.43 0.79 5.48
N ILE A 112 8.02 0.40 4.28
CA ILE A 112 6.69 0.76 3.82
C ILE A 112 5.59 -0.07 4.50
N VAL A 113 5.85 -1.31 4.90
CA VAL A 113 4.91 -2.06 5.76
C VAL A 113 4.69 -1.33 7.09
N VAL A 114 5.73 -0.76 7.70
CA VAL A 114 5.58 0.06 8.92
C VAL A 114 4.69 1.27 8.66
N TYR A 115 4.86 1.92 7.51
CA TYR A 115 3.98 2.99 7.07
C TYR A 115 2.52 2.51 6.90
N ASP A 116 2.31 1.34 6.29
CA ASP A 116 0.98 0.76 6.09
C ASP A 116 0.29 0.48 7.44
N LEU A 117 1.05 -0.05 8.41
CA LEU A 117 0.57 -0.29 9.78
C LEU A 117 0.21 1.03 10.49
N PHE A 118 0.97 2.10 10.28
CA PHE A 118 0.65 3.40 10.84
C PHE A 118 -0.67 3.94 10.28
N PHE A 119 -0.92 3.78 8.98
CA PHE A 119 -2.21 4.12 8.36
C PHE A 119 -3.37 3.32 8.96
N VAL A 120 -3.21 2.00 9.13
CA VAL A 120 -4.21 1.14 9.77
C VAL A 120 -4.51 1.62 11.19
N GLN A 121 -3.48 2.00 11.97
CA GLN A 121 -3.68 2.55 13.31
C GLN A 121 -4.47 3.86 13.30
N GLN A 122 -4.18 4.78 12.37
CA GLN A 122 -4.95 6.03 12.26
C GLN A 122 -6.41 5.75 11.85
N ALA A 123 -6.64 4.84 10.90
CA ALA A 123 -7.99 4.43 10.52
C ALA A 123 -8.76 3.81 11.70
N HIS A 124 -8.09 2.99 12.50
CA HIS A 124 -8.66 2.43 13.73
C HIS A 124 -8.99 3.52 14.76
N ALA A 125 -8.10 4.48 15.00
CA ALA A 125 -8.34 5.59 15.92
C ALA A 125 -9.56 6.43 15.50
N VAL A 126 -9.70 6.72 14.21
CA VAL A 126 -10.89 7.42 13.68
C VAL A 126 -12.16 6.56 13.85
N LYS A 127 -12.05 5.24 13.71
CA LYS A 127 -13.18 4.31 13.94
C LYS A 127 -13.65 4.34 15.39
N VAL A 128 -12.72 4.38 16.34
CA VAL A 128 -13.02 4.50 17.78
C VAL A 128 -13.65 5.86 18.09
N GLU A 129 -13.07 6.97 17.60
CA GLU A 129 -13.64 8.32 17.77
C GLU A 129 -15.08 8.42 17.23
N ASN A 130 -15.41 7.70 16.16
CA ASN A 130 -16.78 7.70 15.63
C ASN A 130 -17.78 6.93 16.51
N LYS A 131 -17.33 5.90 17.23
CA LYS A 131 -18.19 5.12 18.14
C LYS A 131 -18.51 5.90 19.41
N ASP A 132 -17.56 6.66 19.95
CA ASP A 132 -17.75 7.44 21.18
C ASP A 132 -18.70 8.64 21.01
N ARG A 133 -19.14 8.91 19.77
CA ARG A 133 -20.01 10.04 19.41
C ARG A 133 -21.46 9.64 19.09
N LEU A 134 -21.78 8.35 19.20
CA LEU A 134 -23.11 7.77 19.05
C LEU A 134 -23.66 7.38 20.43
#